data_AF-A0A2S9FWC2-F1
#
_entry.id   AF-A0A2S9FWC2-F1
#
_cell.length_a   1.000
_cell.length_b   1.000
_cell.length_c   1.000
_cell.angle_alpha   90.00
_cell.angle_beta   90.00
_cell.angle_gamma   90.00
#
_symmetry.space_group_name_H-M   'P 1'
#
loop_
_entity.id
_entity.type
_entity.pdbx_description
1 polymer ?
#
loop_
_entity_poly.entity_id
_entity_poly.type
_entity_poly.pdbx_seq_one_letter_code
_entity_poly.pdbx_strand_id
1 'polypeptide(L)'
;ARLTFSPDIVLSDGEARLIADTPAIGAPAAIEGWMPFGRVFETLSWGRRHVVMGANQIDRYGNQNLSAFGPLQHPTRQMFGVRGA
;
A
#
# COMPACT_ATOMS: atom_id res chain seq x y z
N ALA A 1 -12.18 -7.35 -8.82
CA ALA A 1 -12.89 -6.65 -7.73
C ALA A 1 -13.57 -5.39 -8.26
N ARG A 2 -12.82 -4.32 -8.59
CA ARG A 2 -13.41 -3.07 -9.12
C ARG A 2 -14.25 -3.28 -10.38
N LEU A 3 -13.74 -4.03 -11.36
CA LEU A 3 -14.49 -4.37 -12.59
C LEU A 3 -15.60 -5.42 -12.40
N THR A 4 -15.84 -5.90 -11.18
CA THR A 4 -16.77 -7.01 -10.94
C THR A 4 -17.65 -6.76 -9.71
N PHE A 5 -17.27 -7.27 -8.54
CA PHE A 5 -18.16 -7.34 -7.36
C PHE A 5 -17.96 -6.20 -6.33
N SER A 6 -17.03 -5.28 -6.57
CA SER A 6 -16.77 -4.16 -5.65
C SER A 6 -16.42 -2.89 -6.43
N PRO A 7 -17.37 -2.31 -7.18
CA PRO A 7 -17.11 -1.21 -8.12
C PRO A 7 -16.70 0.10 -7.44
N ASP A 8 -17.11 0.30 -6.18
CA ASP A 8 -16.88 1.55 -5.45
C ASP A 8 -15.51 1.66 -4.80
N ILE A 9 -14.65 0.63 -4.92
CA ILE A 9 -13.28 0.73 -4.39
C ILE A 9 -12.47 1.75 -5.16
N VAL A 10 -11.72 2.54 -4.41
CA VAL A 10 -10.85 3.58 -4.95
C VAL A 10 -9.44 3.03 -5.12
N LEU A 11 -8.83 3.31 -6.28
CA LEU A 11 -7.46 2.93 -6.61
C LEU A 11 -6.65 4.19 -6.95
N SER A 12 -5.34 4.17 -6.68
CA SER A 12 -4.42 5.20 -7.14
C SER A 12 -3.60 4.73 -8.34
N ASP A 13 -2.96 5.68 -9.01
CA ASP A 13 -1.95 5.46 -10.05
C ASP A 13 -0.61 4.94 -9.51
N GLY A 14 -0.51 4.72 -8.19
CA GLY A 14 0.72 4.32 -7.50
C GLY A 14 1.57 5.49 -7.03
N GLU A 15 1.19 6.74 -7.29
CA GLU A 15 1.94 7.93 -6.88
C GLU A 15 1.07 8.94 -6.12
N ALA A 16 0.22 9.70 -6.82
CA ALA A 16 -0.46 10.85 -6.21
C ALA A 16 -1.87 11.14 -6.76
N ARG A 17 -2.44 10.27 -7.60
CA ARG A 17 -3.74 10.52 -8.25
C ARG A 17 -4.66 9.32 -8.10
N LEU A 18 -5.96 9.58 -7.99
CA LEU A 18 -7.01 8.55 -7.99
C LEU A 18 -7.46 8.29 -9.44
N ILE A 19 -7.57 7.01 -9.82
CA ILE A 19 -7.92 6.61 -11.19
C ILE A 19 -9.43 6.38 -11.34
N ALA A 20 -10.05 7.01 -12.34
CA ALA A 20 -11.48 6.90 -12.63
C ALA A 20 -11.86 5.50 -13.12
N ASP A 21 -11.00 4.90 -13.94
CA ASP A 21 -11.21 3.59 -14.56
C ASP A 21 -10.25 2.53 -14.00
N THR A 22 -10.38 1.28 -14.46
CA THR A 22 -9.44 0.19 -14.13
C THR A 22 -8.69 -0.24 -15.40
N PRO A 23 -7.59 0.45 -15.77
CA PRO A 23 -6.83 0.12 -16.97
C PRO A 23 -6.01 -1.17 -16.76
N ALA A 24 -5.39 -1.65 -17.85
CA ALA A 24 -4.34 -2.65 -17.75
C ALA A 24 -3.16 -2.13 -16.91
N ILE A 25 -2.39 -3.04 -16.31
CA ILE A 25 -1.22 -2.68 -15.50
C ILE A 25 -0.20 -1.91 -16.35
N GLY A 26 0.20 -0.73 -15.88
CA GLY A 26 1.16 0.16 -16.56
C GLY A 26 0.58 1.01 -17.68
N ALA A 27 -0.72 0.90 -17.97
CA ALA A 27 -1.40 1.76 -18.94
C ALA A 27 -1.92 3.06 -18.28
N PRO A 28 -2.05 4.16 -19.05
CA PRO A 28 -2.62 5.40 -18.55
C PRO A 28 -4.10 5.24 -18.17
N ALA A 29 -4.57 6.07 -17.23
CA ALA A 29 -5.96 6.12 -16.78
C ALA A 29 -6.47 7.56 -16.74
N ALA A 30 -7.79 7.74 -16.92
CA ALA A 30 -8.44 8.98 -16.53
C ALA A 30 -8.35 9.18 -15.01
N ILE A 31 -8.27 10.43 -14.57
CA ILE A 31 -8.04 10.79 -13.16
C ILE A 31 -9.33 11.38 -12.57
N GLU A 32 -9.74 10.88 -11.40
CA GLU A 32 -10.93 11.35 -10.67
C GLU A 32 -10.61 12.11 -9.38
N GLY A 33 -9.34 12.16 -8.97
CA GLY A 33 -8.96 12.84 -7.74
C GLY A 33 -7.47 12.92 -7.46
N TRP A 34 -7.14 13.58 -6.34
CA TRP A 34 -5.78 13.80 -5.86
C TRP A 34 -5.53 13.00 -4.58
N MET A 35 -4.40 12.31 -4.48
CA MET A 35 -4.03 11.45 -3.35
C MET A 35 -2.52 11.51 -3.05
N PRO A 36 -1.97 12.69 -2.69
CA PRO A 36 -0.58 12.81 -2.27
C PRO A 36 -0.35 12.08 -0.93
N PHE A 37 0.91 11.81 -0.56
CA PHE A 37 1.22 11.08 0.68
C PHE A 37 0.58 11.67 1.94
N GLY A 38 0.47 12.98 2.07
CA GLY A 38 -0.25 13.61 3.19
C GLY A 38 -1.69 13.10 3.32
N ARG A 39 -2.43 13.05 2.21
CA ARG A 39 -3.79 12.52 2.17
C ARG A 39 -3.83 11.00 2.37
N VAL A 40 -2.79 10.28 1.98
CA VAL A 40 -2.66 8.84 2.31
C VAL A 40 -2.61 8.65 3.83
N PHE A 41 -1.84 9.47 4.56
CA PHE A 41 -1.78 9.44 6.02
C PHE A 41 -3.12 9.85 6.67
N GLU A 42 -3.82 10.83 6.12
CA GLU A 42 -5.18 11.19 6.56
C GLU A 42 -6.16 10.02 6.35
N THR A 43 -6.13 9.40 5.17
CA THR A 43 -7.05 8.32 4.81
C THR A 43 -6.81 7.06 5.65
N LEU A 44 -5.55 6.71 5.93
CA LEU A 44 -5.24 5.55 6.76
C LEU A 44 -5.60 5.78 8.23
N SER A 45 -5.41 6.99 8.76
CA SER A 45 -5.77 7.30 10.14
C SER A 45 -7.30 7.35 10.33
N TRP A 46 -8.04 7.69 9.28
CA TRP A 46 -9.49 7.56 9.23
C TRP A 46 -10.00 6.10 9.15
N GLY A 47 -9.15 5.15 8.78
CA GLY A 47 -9.48 3.73 8.72
C GLY A 47 -10.20 3.27 7.44
N ARG A 48 -10.42 4.15 6.46
CA ARG A 48 -11.05 3.79 5.17
C ARG A 48 -10.03 3.34 4.14
N ARG A 49 -9.25 2.32 4.49
CA ARG A 49 -8.22 1.75 3.63
C ARG A 49 -8.04 0.27 3.91
N HIS A 50 -7.92 -0.51 2.85
CA HIS A 50 -7.44 -1.88 2.91
C HIS A 50 -6.12 -1.94 2.14
N VAL A 51 -5.02 -2.26 2.83
CA VAL A 51 -3.70 -2.43 2.20
C VAL A 51 -3.35 -3.90 2.08
N VAL A 52 -2.75 -4.27 0.95
CA VAL A 52 -2.12 -5.58 0.74
C VAL A 52 -0.61 -5.33 0.61
N MET A 53 0.16 -5.94 1.50
CA MET A 53 1.62 -5.80 1.53
C MET A 53 2.29 -7.15 1.29
N GLY A 54 3.42 -7.13 0.58
CA GLY A 54 4.36 -8.26 0.62
C GLY A 54 5.11 -8.30 1.95
N ALA A 55 5.74 -9.43 2.29
CA ALA A 55 6.46 -9.60 3.55
C ALA A 55 7.74 -10.41 3.35
N ASN A 56 8.82 -10.07 4.06
CA ASN A 56 10.00 -10.92 4.15
C ASN A 56 9.75 -12.11 5.09
N GLN A 57 9.00 -11.89 6.17
CA GLN A 57 8.57 -12.92 7.12
C GLN A 57 7.15 -12.64 7.61
N ILE A 58 6.39 -13.70 7.87
CA ILE A 58 5.08 -13.68 8.54
C ILE A 58 5.08 -14.83 9.56
N ASP A 59 4.65 -14.57 10.79
CA ASP A 59 4.54 -15.61 11.81
C ASP A 59 3.10 -16.16 11.97
N ARG A 60 2.92 -17.13 12.87
CA ARG A 60 1.63 -17.79 13.12
C ARG A 60 0.54 -16.88 13.70
N TYR A 61 0.89 -15.70 14.19
CA TYR A 61 -0.04 -14.73 14.78
C TYR A 61 -0.28 -13.53 13.83
N GLY A 62 0.36 -13.53 12.66
CA GLY A 62 0.23 -12.47 11.67
C GLY A 62 1.20 -11.30 11.87
N ASN A 63 2.22 -11.43 12.73
CA ASN A 63 3.28 -10.42 12.78
C ASN A 63 4.06 -10.47 11.46
N GLN A 64 4.31 -9.30 10.87
CA GLN A 64 4.96 -9.14 9.57
C GLN A 64 6.30 -8.43 9.73
N ASN A 65 7.33 -8.86 9.00
CA ASN A 65 8.60 -8.16 8.91
C ASN A 65 8.93 -7.79 7.45
N LEU A 66 9.22 -6.51 7.24
CA LEU A 66 9.81 -5.95 6.00
C LEU A 66 10.96 -4.97 6.28
N SER A 67 11.46 -4.96 7.53
CA SER A 67 12.40 -3.97 8.07
C SER A 67 13.85 -4.40 7.93
N ALA A 68 14.26 -5.43 8.69
CA ALA A 68 15.61 -5.97 8.70
C ALA A 68 15.62 -7.39 9.32
N PHE A 69 16.70 -8.15 9.08
CA PHE A 69 17.02 -9.37 9.81
C PHE A 69 18.15 -9.11 10.81
N GLY A 70 18.13 -9.79 11.97
CA GLY A 70 19.14 -9.64 13.04
C GLY A 70 18.79 -8.58 14.10
N PRO A 71 19.75 -8.22 14.98
CA PRO A 71 19.56 -7.20 16.02
C PRO A 71 19.16 -5.82 15.45
N LEU A 72 18.25 -5.10 16.12
CA LEU A 72 17.65 -3.85 15.59
C LEU A 72 18.66 -2.75 15.24
N GLN A 73 19.70 -2.56 16.06
CA GLN A 73 20.72 -1.52 15.85
C GLN A 73 21.96 -2.03 15.09
N HIS A 74 22.04 -3.34 14.84
CA HIS A 74 23.13 -3.99 14.08
C HIS A 74 22.56 -5.14 13.25
N PRO A 75 21.74 -4.83 12.22
CA PRO A 75 21.08 -5.86 11.43
C PRO A 75 22.10 -6.65 10.60
N THR A 76 21.86 -7.95 10.45
CA THR A 76 22.66 -8.80 9.56
C THR A 76 22.30 -8.59 8.09
N ARG A 77 21.07 -8.15 7.81
CA ARG A 77 20.61 -7.76 6.48
C ARG A 77 19.55 -6.66 6.59
N GLN A 78 19.84 -5.51 5.98
CA GLN A 78 18.94 -4.37 5.93
C GLN A 78 17.93 -4.52 4.77
N MET A 79 16.67 -4.18 5.02
CA MET A 79 15.64 -3.97 4.00
C MET A 79 15.10 -2.53 4.10
N PHE A 80 13.79 -2.34 4.22
CA PHE A 80 13.15 -1.05 3.99
C PHE A 80 12.89 -0.22 5.26
N GLY A 81 13.25 -0.72 6.44
CA GLY A 81 12.68 -0.22 7.70
C GLY A 81 11.19 -0.58 7.82
N VAL A 82 10.49 -0.06 8.83
CA VAL A 82 9.06 -0.41 9.06
C VAL A 82 8.09 0.20 8.05
N ARG A 83 8.53 1.20 7.28
CA ARG A 83 7.67 1.94 6.32
C ARG A 83 6.39 2.43 7.02
N GLY A 84 5.22 2.24 6.41
CA GLY A 84 3.92 2.48 7.00
C GLY A 84 3.16 1.18 7.28
N ALA A 85 3.88 0.10 7.58
CA ALA A 85 3.29 -1.15 8.07
C ALA A 85 2.72 -0.98 9.47
#